data_AF-A0A935DQD5-F1
#
_entry.id   AF-A0A935DQD5-F1
#
_cell.length_a   1.000
_cell.length_b   1.000
_cell.length_c   1.000
_cell.angle_alpha   90.00
_cell.angle_beta   90.00
_cell.angle_gamma   90.00
#
_symmetry.space_group_name_H-M   'P 1'
#
loop_
_entity.id
_entity.type
_entity.pdbx_description
1 polymer ?
#
loop_
_entity_poly.entity_id
_entity_poly.type
_entity_poly.pdbx_seq_one_letter_code
_entity_poly.pdbx_strand_id
1 'polypeptide(L)'
;MTDVATAGIDLPVLSRTIVRPELPPEPVDPDLLALYIEEAREEIAKIAQLLPQWDANPLAVDSLADVRRAFHTLKGSGRMVGALDMADFAWSIENLLNRILENTLSRSQDILVTLREAVAIAPQMAAALGGGSATTGGRRATSRPCTRSCR
;
A
#
# COMPACT_ATOMS: atom_id res chain seq x y z
N MET A 1 20.65 -46.05 -49.65
CA MET A 1 22.02 -45.53 -49.52
C MET A 1 21.96 -44.04 -49.83
N THR A 2 22.28 -43.19 -48.83
CA THR A 2 22.46 -41.71 -48.87
C THR A 2 21.23 -40.88 -49.28
N ASP A 3 20.53 -40.21 -48.35
CA ASP A 3 20.90 -39.00 -47.57
C ASP A 3 21.20 -37.80 -48.47
N VAL A 4 20.44 -36.70 -48.33
CA VAL A 4 20.94 -35.32 -48.10
C VAL A 4 19.77 -34.37 -47.79
N ALA A 5 19.77 -33.92 -46.53
CA ALA A 5 19.48 -32.60 -45.97
C ALA A 5 18.12 -31.90 -46.23
N THR A 6 17.26 -31.97 -45.20
CA THR A 6 16.36 -30.88 -44.82
C THR A 6 17.22 -29.73 -44.28
N ALA A 7 17.36 -28.64 -45.04
CA ALA A 7 17.97 -27.42 -44.54
C ALA A 7 17.03 -26.78 -43.51
N GLY A 8 17.34 -26.97 -42.23
CA GLY A 8 16.74 -26.23 -41.13
C GLY A 8 17.08 -24.75 -41.27
N ILE A 9 16.06 -23.92 -41.43
CA ILE A 9 16.19 -22.47 -41.32
C ILE A 9 16.24 -22.17 -39.82
N ASP A 10 17.45 -22.10 -39.27
CA ASP A 10 17.69 -21.59 -37.93
C ASP A 10 17.58 -20.05 -37.98
N LEU A 11 16.40 -19.54 -37.61
CA LEU A 11 16.17 -18.12 -37.40
C LEU A 11 16.67 -17.76 -36.00
N PRO A 12 17.68 -16.88 -35.85
CA PRO A 12 18.11 -16.45 -34.53
C PRO A 12 16.99 -15.64 -33.88
N VAL A 13 16.44 -16.15 -32.77
CA VAL A 13 15.58 -15.38 -31.87
C VAL A 13 16.42 -14.28 -31.25
N LEU A 14 16.37 -13.09 -31.83
CA LEU A 14 16.85 -11.88 -31.19
C LEU A 14 15.92 -11.56 -30.01
N SER A 15 16.23 -12.14 -28.85
CA SER A 15 15.67 -11.73 -27.57
C SER A 15 16.20 -10.33 -27.24
N ARG A 16 15.59 -9.32 -27.86
CA ARG A 16 15.83 -7.92 -27.55
C ARG A 16 15.12 -7.66 -26.23
N THR A 17 15.86 -7.58 -25.12
CA THR A 17 15.34 -7.06 -23.87
C THR A 17 14.82 -5.65 -24.14
N ILE A 18 13.50 -5.51 -24.26
CA ILE A 18 12.86 -4.21 -24.32
C ILE A 18 12.97 -3.64 -22.91
N VAL A 19 13.99 -2.83 -22.67
CA VAL A 19 14.01 -1.94 -21.52
C VAL A 19 12.93 -0.90 -21.78
N ARG A 20 11.76 -1.09 -21.17
CA ARG A 20 10.70 -0.09 -21.21
C ARG A 20 11.27 1.18 -20.59
N PRO A 21 11.27 2.33 -21.29
CA PRO A 21 11.72 3.57 -20.67
C PRO A 21 10.86 3.81 -19.43
N GLU A 22 11.51 3.90 -18.26
CA GLU A 22 10.85 4.40 -17.04
C GLU A 22 10.54 5.87 -17.29
N LEU A 23 9.29 6.14 -17.68
CA LEU A 23 8.76 7.49 -17.67
C LEU A 23 8.82 7.98 -16.20
N PRO A 24 9.22 9.24 -15.95
CA PRO A 24 9.14 9.81 -14.61
C PRO A 24 7.73 9.58 -14.03
N PRO A 25 7.61 9.34 -12.71
CA PRO A 25 6.32 9.13 -12.08
C PRO A 25 5.43 10.35 -12.37
N GLU A 26 4.30 10.10 -13.01
CA GLU A 26 3.28 11.12 -13.22
C GLU A 26 2.87 11.71 -11.86
N PRO A 27 2.70 13.04 -11.76
CA PRO A 27 2.24 13.66 -10.53
C PRO A 27 0.88 13.06 -10.13
N VAL A 28 0.72 12.80 -8.83
CA VAL A 28 -0.54 12.30 -8.27
C VAL A 28 -1.66 13.31 -8.54
N ASP A 29 -2.75 12.84 -9.13
CA ASP A 29 -3.94 13.64 -9.35
C ASP A 29 -4.61 13.95 -7.98
N PRO A 30 -4.68 15.23 -7.57
CA PRO A 30 -5.23 15.61 -6.28
C PRO A 30 -6.73 15.30 -6.14
N ASP A 31 -7.48 15.27 -7.23
CA ASP A 31 -8.92 14.96 -7.21
C ASP A 31 -9.13 13.46 -6.97
N LEU A 32 -8.30 12.62 -7.62
CA LEU A 32 -8.31 11.17 -7.37
C LEU A 32 -7.84 10.84 -5.96
N LEU A 33 -6.85 11.56 -5.43
CA LEU A 33 -6.40 11.39 -4.05
C LEU A 33 -7.50 11.77 -3.05
N ALA A 34 -8.22 12.87 -3.28
CA ALA A 34 -9.33 13.28 -2.44
C ALA A 34 -10.45 12.22 -2.42
N LEU A 35 -10.81 11.68 -3.59
CA LEU A 35 -11.76 10.58 -3.69
C LEU A 35 -11.29 9.34 -2.92
N TYR A 36 -10.03 8.94 -3.10
CA TYR A 36 -9.44 7.83 -2.37
C TYR A 36 -9.50 8.02 -0.86
N ILE A 37 -9.27 9.23 -0.34
CA ILE A 37 -9.34 9.50 1.09
C ILE A 37 -10.75 9.25 1.64
N GLU A 38 -11.80 9.65 0.91
CA GLU A 38 -13.18 9.39 1.32
C GLU A 38 -13.51 7.89 1.26
N GLU A 39 -13.17 7.21 0.16
CA GLU A 39 -13.35 5.75 0.04
C GLU A 39 -12.57 4.98 1.13
N ALA A 40 -11.35 5.42 1.44
CA ALA A 40 -10.54 4.82 2.48
C ALA A 40 -11.19 4.94 3.85
N ARG A 41 -11.85 6.06 4.16
CA ARG A 41 -12.60 6.22 5.42
C ARG A 41 -13.75 5.24 5.51
N GLU A 42 -14.46 5.00 4.41
CA GLU A 42 -15.56 4.02 4.37
C GLU A 42 -15.05 2.59 4.60
N GLU A 43 -13.98 2.19 3.91
CA GLU A 43 -13.36 0.88 4.10
C GLU A 43 -12.78 0.70 5.52
N ILE A 44 -12.15 1.74 6.09
CA ILE A 44 -11.66 1.72 7.47
C ILE A 44 -12.81 1.60 8.47
N ALA A 45 -13.92 2.31 8.25
CA ALA A 45 -15.11 2.19 9.10
C ALA A 45 -15.69 0.77 9.06
N LYS A 46 -15.73 0.16 7.87
CA LYS A 46 -16.14 -1.23 7.70
C LYS A 46 -15.23 -2.20 8.45
N ILE A 47 -13.90 -2.01 8.37
CA ILE A 47 -12.93 -2.80 9.13
C ILE A 47 -13.19 -2.68 10.63
N ALA A 48 -13.40 -1.46 11.13
CA ALA A 48 -13.67 -1.19 12.55
C ALA A 48 -14.96 -1.86 13.06
N GLN A 49 -15.94 -2.11 12.19
CA GLN A 49 -17.16 -2.84 12.52
C GLN A 49 -16.98 -4.36 12.51
N LEU A 50 -16.18 -4.89 11.59
CA LEU A 50 -16.05 -6.33 11.35
C LEU A 50 -15.00 -7.00 12.23
N LEU A 51 -13.87 -6.34 12.49
CA LEU A 51 -12.79 -6.92 13.29
C LEU A 51 -13.26 -7.32 14.70
N PRO A 52 -14.05 -6.51 15.44
CA PRO A 52 -14.57 -6.91 16.75
C PRO A 52 -15.50 -8.13 16.70
N GLN A 53 -16.20 -8.37 15.59
CA GLN A 53 -17.07 -9.53 15.44
C GLN A 53 -16.24 -10.82 15.37
N TRP A 54 -15.18 -10.81 14.57
CA TRP A 54 -14.23 -11.91 14.56
C TRP A 54 -13.52 -12.06 15.90
N ASP A 55 -13.17 -10.95 16.56
CA ASP A 55 -12.56 -10.98 17.88
C ASP A 55 -13.48 -11.65 18.93
N ALA A 56 -14.77 -11.33 18.93
CA ALA A 56 -15.73 -11.96 19.83
C ALA A 56 -15.99 -13.44 19.48
N ASN A 57 -15.97 -13.81 18.21
CA ASN A 57 -16.21 -15.17 17.75
C ASN A 57 -15.17 -15.61 16.69
N PRO A 58 -14.13 -16.38 17.09
CA PRO A 58 -13.10 -16.87 16.17
C PRO A 58 -13.63 -17.74 15.02
N LEU A 59 -14.82 -18.31 15.15
CA LEU A 59 -15.46 -19.12 14.11
C LEU A 59 -16.16 -18.29 13.03
N ALA A 60 -16.28 -16.96 13.23
CA ALA A 60 -16.81 -16.04 12.23
C ALA A 60 -15.74 -15.74 11.15
N VAL A 61 -15.31 -16.76 10.42
CA VAL A 61 -14.26 -16.66 9.38
C VAL A 61 -14.66 -15.68 8.27
N ASP A 62 -15.94 -15.57 7.97
CA ASP A 62 -16.46 -14.60 7.00
C ASP A 62 -16.15 -13.16 7.40
N SER A 63 -16.30 -12.80 8.69
CA SER A 63 -15.93 -11.47 9.18
C SER A 63 -14.43 -11.18 8.97
N LEU A 64 -13.56 -12.17 9.17
CA LEU A 64 -12.13 -12.03 8.92
C LEU A 64 -11.80 -11.88 7.43
N ALA A 65 -12.46 -12.67 6.58
CA ALA A 65 -12.33 -12.58 5.13
C ALA A 65 -12.77 -11.20 4.62
N ASP A 66 -13.82 -10.62 5.19
CA ASP A 66 -14.34 -9.30 4.84
C ASP A 66 -13.37 -8.18 5.25
N VAL A 67 -12.76 -8.28 6.43
CA VAL A 67 -11.68 -7.37 6.86
C VAL A 67 -10.50 -7.44 5.90
N ARG A 68 -10.07 -8.65 5.53
CA ARG A 68 -8.98 -8.84 4.55
C ARG A 68 -9.33 -8.22 3.20
N ARG A 69 -10.58 -8.34 2.72
CA ARG A 69 -11.03 -7.71 1.47
C ARG A 69 -10.98 -6.18 1.54
N ALA A 70 -11.39 -5.58 2.66
CA ALA A 70 -11.29 -4.13 2.84
C ALA A 70 -9.84 -3.63 2.79
N PHE A 71 -8.90 -4.32 3.46
CA PHE A 71 -7.46 -4.01 3.32
C PHE A 71 -6.94 -4.21 1.89
N HIS A 72 -7.43 -5.22 1.18
CA HIS A 72 -7.09 -5.42 -0.24
C HIS A 72 -7.55 -4.25 -1.12
N THR A 73 -8.75 -3.72 -0.89
CA THR A 73 -9.25 -2.51 -1.56
C THR A 73 -8.33 -1.33 -1.26
N LEU A 74 -8.05 -1.04 0.03
CA LEU A 74 -7.18 0.06 0.46
C LEU A 74 -5.78 0.01 -0.21
N LYS A 75 -5.21 -1.19 -0.30
CA LYS A 75 -3.93 -1.44 -0.99
C LYS A 75 -4.05 -1.14 -2.49
N GLY A 76 -5.04 -1.72 -3.15
CA GLY A 76 -5.22 -1.60 -4.60
C GLY A 76 -5.43 -0.15 -5.03
N SER A 77 -6.40 0.53 -4.45
CA SER A 77 -6.69 1.93 -4.77
C SER A 77 -5.59 2.88 -4.30
N GLY A 78 -4.95 2.60 -3.16
CA GLY A 78 -3.81 3.40 -2.67
C GLY A 78 -2.62 3.39 -3.63
N ARG A 79 -2.30 2.23 -4.24
CA ARG A 79 -1.25 2.15 -5.27
C ARG A 79 -1.61 2.94 -6.53
N MET A 80 -2.89 2.97 -6.92
CA MET A 80 -3.34 3.69 -8.12
C MET A 80 -3.23 5.22 -7.96
N VAL A 81 -3.50 5.74 -6.76
CA VAL A 81 -3.43 7.19 -6.48
C VAL A 81 -2.10 7.62 -5.85
N GLY A 82 -1.09 6.76 -5.80
CA GLY A 82 0.22 7.09 -5.22
C GLY A 82 0.26 7.26 -3.70
N ALA A 83 -0.76 6.82 -2.96
CA ALA A 83 -0.78 6.77 -1.50
C ALA A 83 0.03 5.57 -0.97
N LEU A 84 1.34 5.56 -1.24
CA LEU A 84 2.21 4.40 -1.05
C LEU A 84 2.28 3.92 0.41
N ASP A 85 2.41 4.83 1.37
CA ASP A 85 2.49 4.48 2.79
C ASP A 85 1.22 3.77 3.29
N MET A 86 0.05 4.24 2.84
CA MET A 86 -1.22 3.59 3.15
C MET A 86 -1.33 2.23 2.45
N ALA A 87 -0.87 2.13 1.19
CA ALA A 87 -0.90 0.88 0.46
C ALA A 87 0.00 -0.19 1.07
N ASP A 88 1.19 0.18 1.53
CA ASP A 88 2.15 -0.73 2.17
C ASP A 88 1.68 -1.19 3.56
N PHE A 89 1.10 -0.27 4.32
CA PHE A 89 0.40 -0.60 5.55
C PHE A 89 -0.73 -1.61 5.31
N ALA A 90 -1.62 -1.33 4.36
CA ALA A 90 -2.73 -2.21 4.03
C ALA A 90 -2.27 -3.59 3.56
N TRP A 91 -1.20 -3.65 2.76
CA TRP A 91 -0.60 -4.91 2.31
C TRP A 91 -0.02 -5.73 3.47
N SER A 92 0.64 -5.08 4.43
CA SER A 92 1.24 -5.77 5.58
C SER A 92 0.17 -6.47 6.43
N ILE A 93 -0.95 -5.79 6.67
CA ILE A 93 -2.09 -6.36 7.39
C ILE A 93 -2.81 -7.42 6.56
N GLU A 94 -3.05 -7.16 5.26
CA GLU A 94 -3.62 -8.17 4.34
C GLU A 94 -2.82 -9.47 4.37
N ASN A 95 -1.50 -9.40 4.34
CA ASN A 95 -0.62 -10.56 4.37
C ASN A 95 -0.69 -11.31 5.71
N LEU A 96 -0.74 -10.59 6.83
CA LEU A 96 -0.97 -11.20 8.15
C LEU A 96 -2.30 -11.96 8.18
N LEU A 97 -3.37 -11.36 7.66
CA LEU A 97 -4.71 -11.95 7.62
C LEU A 97 -4.77 -13.18 6.69
N ASN A 98 -4.10 -13.14 5.54
CA ASN A 98 -4.00 -14.30 4.65
C ASN A 98 -3.42 -15.50 5.39
N ARG A 99 -2.34 -15.32 6.17
CA ARG A 99 -1.72 -16.41 6.93
C ARG A 99 -2.66 -17.03 7.97
N ILE A 100 -3.52 -16.22 8.58
CA ILE A 100 -4.53 -16.71 9.53
C ILE A 100 -5.62 -17.49 8.78
N LEU A 101 -6.13 -16.96 7.67
CA LEU A 101 -7.15 -17.61 6.84
C LEU A 101 -6.66 -18.93 6.23
N GLU A 102 -5.38 -19.00 5.86
CA GLU A 102 -4.71 -20.20 5.34
C GLU A 102 -4.31 -21.19 6.44
N ASN A 103 -4.57 -20.88 7.72
CA ASN A 103 -4.18 -21.66 8.89
C ASN A 103 -2.66 -21.87 9.02
N THR A 104 -1.83 -21.01 8.41
CA THR A 104 -0.36 -21.02 8.55
C THR A 104 0.11 -20.18 9.73
N LEU A 105 -0.80 -19.40 10.34
CA LEU A 105 -0.58 -18.67 11.58
C LEU A 105 -1.81 -18.80 12.47
N SER A 106 -1.62 -19.28 13.70
CA SER A 106 -2.71 -19.39 14.67
C SER A 106 -3.03 -18.03 15.28
N ARG A 107 -4.31 -17.77 15.51
CA ARG A 107 -4.78 -16.60 16.27
C ARG A 107 -4.19 -16.61 17.69
N SER A 108 -3.54 -15.51 18.07
CA SER A 108 -2.99 -15.26 19.41
C SER A 108 -3.43 -13.90 19.94
N GLN A 109 -3.24 -13.64 21.24
CA GLN A 109 -3.51 -12.32 21.82
C GLN A 109 -2.62 -11.23 21.19
N ASP A 110 -1.36 -11.51 20.93
CA ASP A 110 -0.42 -10.56 20.31
C ASP A 110 -0.87 -10.15 18.90
N ILE A 111 -1.41 -11.09 18.12
CA ILE A 111 -1.99 -10.81 16.81
C ILE A 111 -3.22 -9.91 16.94
N LEU A 112 -4.10 -10.17 17.91
CA LEU A 112 -5.28 -9.34 18.14
C LEU A 112 -4.89 -7.92 18.55
N VAL A 113 -3.91 -7.76 19.43
CA VAL A 113 -3.38 -6.43 19.81
C VAL A 113 -2.85 -5.71 18.57
N THR A 114 -2.02 -6.38 17.77
CA THR A 114 -1.46 -5.83 16.53
C THR A 114 -2.55 -5.38 15.56
N LEU A 115 -3.60 -6.20 15.35
CA LEU A 115 -4.72 -5.86 14.47
C LEU A 115 -5.53 -4.68 15.02
N ARG A 116 -5.80 -4.64 16.32
CA ARG A 116 -6.53 -3.50 16.94
C ARG A 116 -5.72 -2.20 16.82
N GLU A 117 -4.41 -2.24 17.03
CA GLU A 117 -3.53 -1.08 16.85
C GLU A 117 -3.50 -0.61 15.40
N ALA A 118 -3.41 -1.55 14.45
CA ALA A 118 -3.49 -1.24 13.02
C ALA A 118 -4.82 -0.54 12.66
N VAL A 119 -5.96 -1.05 13.14
CA VAL A 119 -7.25 -0.41 12.91
C VAL A 119 -7.34 0.96 13.57
N ALA A 120 -6.74 1.16 14.74
CA ALA A 120 -6.73 2.44 15.45
C ALA A 120 -5.89 3.52 14.74
N ILE A 121 -4.80 3.14 14.04
CA ILE A 121 -3.93 4.09 13.34
C ILE A 121 -4.39 4.39 11.90
N ALA A 122 -5.13 3.47 11.26
CA ALA A 122 -5.56 3.63 9.87
C ALA A 122 -6.30 4.96 9.57
N PRO A 123 -7.22 5.47 10.42
CA PRO A 123 -7.85 6.78 10.19
C PRO A 123 -6.84 7.95 10.16
N GLN A 124 -5.82 7.88 11.01
CA GLN A 124 -4.78 8.91 11.10
C GLN A 124 -3.89 8.90 9.85
N MET A 125 -3.57 7.70 9.36
CA MET A 125 -2.85 7.54 8.09
C MET A 125 -3.66 8.11 6.92
N ALA A 126 -4.98 7.85 6.86
CA ALA A 126 -5.85 8.38 5.81
C ALA A 126 -5.94 9.92 5.87
N ALA A 127 -6.06 10.49 7.08
CA ALA A 127 -6.09 11.94 7.27
C ALA A 127 -4.76 12.62 6.88
N ALA A 128 -3.62 11.97 7.13
CA ALA A 128 -2.30 12.50 6.80
C ALA A 128 -2.10 12.71 5.29
N LEU A 129 -2.76 11.91 4.44
CA LEU A 129 -2.70 12.05 2.98
C LEU A 129 -3.23 13.40 2.48
N GLY A 130 -4.28 13.92 3.13
CA GLY A 130 -4.86 15.23 2.80
C GLY A 130 -4.03 16.43 3.27
N GLY A 131 -3.10 16.23 4.20
CA GLY A 131 -2.21 17.28 4.72
C GLY A 131 -0.96 17.54 3.87
N GLY A 132 -0.72 16.70 2.85
CA GLY A 132 0.58 16.58 2.16
C GLY A 132 0.87 17.55 1.01
N SER A 133 0.07 18.59 0.77
CA SER A 133 0.31 19.51 -0.37
C SER A 133 1.16 20.75 -0.02
N ALA A 134 1.65 20.89 1.22
CA ALA A 134 2.33 22.11 1.64
C ALA A 134 3.68 21.90 2.35
N THR A 135 4.53 20.97 1.92
CA THR A 135 5.97 21.05 2.22
C THR A 135 6.74 20.17 1.24
N THR A 136 7.35 20.76 0.20
CA THR A 136 8.72 20.44 -0.27
C THR A 136 9.02 21.24 -1.54
N GLY A 137 9.79 22.33 -1.40
CA GLY A 137 10.39 23.00 -2.55
C GLY A 137 10.71 24.48 -2.34
N GLY A 138 11.68 24.84 -1.48
CA GLY A 138 12.14 26.24 -1.45
C GLY A 138 13.03 26.71 -0.30
N ARG A 139 14.32 26.34 -0.38
CA ARG A 139 15.48 27.13 0.10
C ARG A 139 15.57 27.50 1.59
N ARG A 140 16.41 26.72 2.26
CA ARG A 140 17.43 27.12 3.25
C ARG A 140 17.81 28.62 3.15
N ALA A 141 17.47 29.39 4.17
CA ALA A 141 18.16 30.63 4.54
C ALA A 141 18.43 30.58 6.05
N THR A 142 19.60 30.08 6.41
CA THR A 142 20.12 30.21 7.77
C THR A 142 20.51 31.68 7.97
N SER A 143 19.62 32.48 8.54
CA SER A 143 19.96 33.80 9.05
C SER A 143 20.75 33.64 10.34
N ARG A 144 22.07 33.83 10.24
CA ARG A 144 22.97 33.99 11.39
C ARG A 144 22.50 35.19 12.22
N PRO A 145 22.44 35.11 13.56
CA PRO A 145 22.25 36.30 14.38
C PRO A 145 23.51 37.17 14.29
N CYS A 146 23.36 38.38 13.74
CA CYS A 146 24.37 39.42 13.78
C CYS A 146 24.40 39.97 15.22
N THR A 147 25.33 39.49 16.05
CA THR A 147 25.58 40.06 17.37
C THR A 147 26.30 41.40 17.20
N ARG A 148 25.50 42.46 17.12
CA ARG A 148 25.99 43.85 17.15
C ARG A 148 26.54 44.14 18.54
N SER A 149 27.86 44.02 18.67
CA SER A 149 28.62 44.53 19.81
C SER A 149 28.45 46.05 19.86
N CYS A 150 27.88 46.54 20.96
CA CYS A 150 27.94 47.95 21.33
C CYS A 150 29.35 48.25 21.85
N ARG A 151 30.13 49.02 21.11
CA ARG A 151 31.15 49.92 21.64
C ARG A 151 31.50 50.98 20.60
#